data_AF-Q4VZV6-F1
#
_entry.id   AF-Q4VZV6-F1
#
_cell.length_a   1.000
_cell.length_b   1.000
_cell.length_c   1.000
_cell.angle_alpha   90.00
_cell.angle_beta   90.00
_cell.angle_gamma   90.00
#
_symmetry.space_group_name_H-M   'P 1'
#
loop_
_entity.id
_entity.type
_entity.pdbx_description
1 polymer ?
#
loop_
_entity_poly.entity_id
_entity_poly.type
_entity_poly.pdbx_seq_one_letter_code
_entity_poly.pdbx_strand_id
1 'polypeptide(L)'
;SYRPISLLSSISKLFEKVILNRMMAHINENSIFANEQFGFRHGHSTTHQLLRVTNLIRSNKSEGYSTGLALLDIEKAFDSVWHEGLIVKLKNFNFPTYIVRIIQSYLSNRTLQVNHQNFRSERLPVRAGVPQGS
;
A
#
# COMPACT_ATOMS: atom_id res chain seq x y z
N SER A 1 -3.60 -14.36 14.51
CA SER A 1 -4.16 -13.26 13.71
C SER A 1 -4.48 -13.80 12.32
N TYR A 2 -5.74 -13.78 11.89
CA TYR A 2 -6.13 -14.25 10.55
C TYR A 2 -5.98 -13.11 9.55
N ARG A 3 -5.29 -13.34 8.42
CA ARG A 3 -5.21 -12.39 7.30
C ARG A 3 -6.03 -12.92 6.13
N PRO A 4 -7.22 -12.37 5.86
CA PRO A 4 -8.05 -12.83 4.76
C PRO A 4 -7.39 -12.47 3.42
N ILE A 5 -7.21 -13.46 2.55
CA ILE A 5 -6.72 -13.24 1.18
C ILE A 5 -7.93 -13.13 0.25
N SER A 6 -7.96 -12.05 -0.53
CA SER A 6 -8.96 -11.83 -1.57
C SER A 6 -8.55 -12.59 -2.84
N LEU A 7 -9.35 -13.59 -3.22
CA LEU A 7 -9.18 -14.30 -4.49
C LEU A 7 -9.80 -13.49 -5.62
N LEU A 8 -8.99 -12.69 -6.30
CA LEU A 8 -9.39 -11.95 -7.50
C LEU A 8 -9.28 -12.81 -8.76
N SER A 9 -10.14 -12.55 -9.74
CA SER A 9 -10.06 -13.20 -11.05
C SER A 9 -8.77 -12.82 -11.78
N SER A 10 -8.29 -13.70 -12.66
CA SER A 10 -7.06 -13.46 -13.43
C SER A 10 -7.12 -12.18 -14.27
N ILE A 11 -8.31 -11.85 -14.80
CA ILE A 11 -8.55 -10.61 -15.56
C ILE A 11 -8.38 -9.38 -14.65
N SER A 12 -8.86 -9.46 -13.41
CA SER A 12 -8.72 -8.36 -12.44
C SER A 12 -7.25 -8.11 -12.10
N LYS A 13 -6.47 -9.18 -11.88
CA LYS A 13 -5.02 -9.06 -11.62
C LYS A 13 -4.26 -8.46 -12.79
N LEU A 14 -4.61 -8.86 -14.02
CA LEU A 14 -4.02 -8.26 -15.22
C LEU A 14 -4.34 -6.76 -15.30
N PHE A 15 -5.59 -6.39 -15.05
CA PHE A 15 -6.01 -5.00 -15.04
C PHE A 15 -5.27 -4.18 -13.97
N GLU A 16 -5.17 -4.71 -12.76
CA GLU A 16 -4.41 -4.07 -11.66
C GLU A 16 -2.94 -3.87 -12.04
N LYS A 17 -2.31 -4.84 -12.70
CA LYS A 17 -0.93 -4.70 -13.19
C LYS A 17 -0.79 -3.57 -14.22
N VAL A 18 -1.75 -3.42 -15.13
CA VAL A 18 -1.76 -2.30 -16.10
C VAL A 18 -1.90 -0.96 -15.39
N ILE A 19 -2.82 -0.87 -14.42
CA ILE A 19 -3.03 0.36 -13.64
C ILE A 19 -1.79 0.70 -12.80
N LEU A 20 -1.19 -0.30 -12.14
CA LEU A 20 0.03 -0.15 -11.35
C LEU A 20 1.17 0.41 -12.19
N ASN A 21 1.39 -0.12 -13.41
CA ASN A 21 2.44 0.38 -14.28
C ASN A 21 2.24 1.86 -14.65
N ARG A 22 1.00 2.27 -14.95
CA ARG A 22 0.67 3.67 -15.24
C ARG A 22 0.86 4.57 -14.02
N MET A 23 0.47 4.09 -12.84
CA MET A 23 0.68 4.82 -11.59
C MET A 23 2.16 4.98 -11.26
N MET A 24 2.96 3.94 -11.46
CA MET A 24 4.41 3.97 -11.23
C MET A 24 5.12 4.95 -12.16
N ALA A 25 4.71 5.04 -13.43
CA ALA A 25 5.23 6.07 -14.34
C ALA A 25 4.98 7.48 -13.78
N HIS A 26 3.75 7.79 -13.40
CA HIS A 26 3.39 9.08 -12.79
C HIS A 26 4.17 9.36 -11.50
N ILE A 27 4.33 8.35 -10.64
CA ILE A 27 5.09 8.45 -9.38
C ILE A 27 6.55 8.79 -9.62
N ASN A 28 7.17 8.13 -10.61
CA ASN A 28 8.58 8.35 -10.93
C ASN A 28 8.80 9.71 -11.60
N GLU A 29 7.95 10.10 -12.53
CA GLU A 29 8.02 11.40 -13.21
C GLU A 29 7.88 12.58 -12.24
N ASN A 30 6.99 12.45 -11.25
CA ASN A 30 6.70 13.51 -10.28
C ASN A 30 7.48 13.36 -8.95
N SER A 31 8.42 12.41 -8.87
CA SER A 31 9.22 12.13 -7.67
C SER A 31 8.38 12.03 -6.38
N ILE A 32 7.22 11.36 -6.44
CA ILE A 32 6.25 11.33 -5.32
C ILE A 32 6.79 10.54 -4.13
N PHE A 33 7.59 9.50 -4.35
CA PHE A 33 8.16 8.71 -3.27
C PHE A 33 9.32 9.42 -2.58
N ALA A 34 9.28 9.46 -1.25
CA ALA A 34 10.44 9.81 -0.44
C ALA A 34 11.60 8.85 -0.72
N ASN A 35 12.84 9.35 -0.62
CA ASN A 35 14.04 8.54 -0.80
C ASN A 35 14.17 7.45 0.28
N GLU A 36 13.52 7.66 1.42
CA GLU A 36 13.42 6.74 2.55
C GLU A 36 12.38 5.64 2.36
N GLN A 37 11.59 5.66 1.28
CA GLN A 37 10.60 4.62 1.00
C GLN A 37 11.24 3.45 0.25
N PHE A 38 11.47 2.34 0.96
CA PHE A 38 12.04 1.10 0.41
C PHE A 38 10.98 0.01 0.20
N GLY A 39 9.87 0.06 0.94
CA GLY A 39 8.78 -0.90 0.80
C GLY A 39 8.05 -0.74 -0.54
N PHE A 40 7.73 -1.87 -1.19
CA PHE A 40 6.96 -1.92 -2.44
C PHE A 40 7.53 -1.05 -3.59
N ARG A 41 8.84 -0.76 -3.58
CA ARG A 41 9.51 0.06 -4.58
C ARG A 41 10.49 -0.77 -5.39
N HIS A 42 10.44 -0.63 -6.72
CA HIS A 42 11.38 -1.32 -7.61
C HIS A 42 12.83 -0.91 -7.30
N GLY A 43 13.76 -1.87 -7.38
CA GLY A 43 15.18 -1.66 -7.08
C GLY A 43 15.51 -1.45 -5.59
N HIS A 44 14.53 -1.53 -4.69
CA HIS A 44 14.72 -1.38 -3.25
C HIS A 44 14.43 -2.70 -2.53
N SER A 45 15.14 -2.94 -1.43
CA SER A 45 14.99 -4.14 -0.60
C SER A 45 15.02 -3.77 0.88
N THR A 46 14.60 -4.70 1.72
CA THR A 46 14.73 -4.58 3.17
C THR A 46 16.19 -4.51 3.61
N THR A 47 17.11 -5.15 2.88
CA THR A 47 18.55 -5.09 3.15
C THR A 47 19.13 -3.70 2.92
N HIS A 48 18.71 -2.99 1.87
CA HIS A 48 19.13 -1.60 1.65
C HIS A 48 18.67 -0.69 2.78
N GLN A 49 17.43 -0.82 3.25
CA GLN A 49 16.92 -0.02 4.36
C GLN A 49 17.65 -0.33 5.67
N LEU A 50 17.92 -1.61 5.95
CA LEU A 50 18.68 -2.03 7.14
C LEU A 50 20.10 -1.45 7.11
N LEU A 51 20.77 -1.49 5.96
CA LEU A 51 22.10 -0.93 5.77
C LEU A 51 22.09 0.58 6.01
N ARG A 52 21.10 1.32 5.46
CA ARG A 52 20.95 2.76 5.67
C ARG A 52 20.82 3.10 7.16
N VAL A 53 19.91 2.43 7.87
CA VAL A 53 19.69 2.67 9.31
C VAL A 53 20.94 2.34 10.12
N THR A 54 21.60 1.21 9.83
CA THR A 54 22.82 0.81 10.53
C THR A 54 23.97 1.80 10.30
N ASN A 55 24.12 2.29 9.08
CA ASN A 55 25.15 3.29 8.75
C ASN A 55 24.89 4.62 9.48
N LEU A 56 23.63 5.07 9.55
CA LEU A 56 23.27 6.28 10.29
C LEU A 56 23.62 6.15 11.79
N ILE A 57 23.28 5.02 12.41
CA ILE A 57 23.61 4.75 13.81
C ILE A 57 25.13 4.74 14.02
N ARG A 58 25.89 4.12 13.10
CA ARG A 58 27.35 4.07 13.16
C ARG A 58 27.99 5.45 13.01
N SER A 59 27.53 6.26 12.07
CA SER A 59 28.04 7.63 11.83
C SER A 59 27.82 8.51 13.06
N ASN A 60 26.60 8.51 13.59
CA ASN A 60 26.27 9.27 14.79
C ASN A 60 27.13 8.82 15.98
N LYS A 61 27.34 7.51 16.14
CA LYS A 61 28.21 6.99 17.20
C LYS A 61 29.66 7.45 17.04
N SER A 62 30.22 7.46 15.83
CA SER A 62 31.59 7.97 15.60
C SER A 62 31.74 9.45 15.88
N GLU A 63 30.67 10.23 15.73
CA GLU A 63 30.62 11.66 16.04
C GLU A 63 30.31 11.94 17.52
N GLY A 64 30.14 10.90 18.35
CA GLY A 64 29.85 11.03 19.78
C GLY A 64 28.38 11.27 20.12
N TYR A 65 27.47 11.21 19.14
CA TYR A 65 26.03 11.36 19.36
C TYR A 65 25.38 10.06 19.85
N SER A 66 24.39 10.20 20.73
CA SER A 66 23.46 9.12 21.09
C SER A 66 22.32 9.06 20.08
N THR A 67 22.00 7.88 19.58
CA THR A 67 20.91 7.68 18.60
C THR A 67 19.77 6.89 19.24
N GLY A 68 18.56 7.46 19.24
CA GLY A 68 17.33 6.77 19.58
C GLY A 68 16.59 6.28 18.31
N LEU A 69 15.89 5.16 18.43
CA LEU A 69 15.10 4.59 17.33
C LEU A 69 13.65 4.35 17.79
N ALA A 70 12.70 4.98 17.11
CA ALA A 70 11.28 4.73 17.27
C ALA A 70 10.77 3.89 16.10
N LEU A 71 10.23 2.71 16.40
CA LEU A 71 9.66 1.80 15.41
C LEU A 71 8.13 1.84 15.52
N LEU A 72 7.47 2.16 14.40
CA LEU A 72 6.02 2.27 14.31
C LEU A 72 5.49 1.16 13.40
N ASP A 73 4.48 0.44 13.87
CA ASP A 73 3.75 -0.55 13.10
C ASP A 73 2.25 -0.21 13.11
N ILE A 74 1.62 -0.28 11.94
CA ILE A 74 0.19 0.07 11.79
C ILE A 74 -0.63 -1.21 11.83
N GLU A 75 -1.51 -1.33 12.83
CA GLU A 75 -2.41 -2.47 12.91
C GLU A 75 -3.32 -2.52 11.67
N LYS A 76 -3.38 -3.70 11.02
CA LYS A 76 -4.26 -3.98 9.87
C LYS A 76 -4.16 -2.91 8.77
N ALA A 77 -2.94 -2.47 8.45
CA ALA A 77 -2.69 -1.35 7.53
C ALA A 77 -3.46 -1.40 6.21
N PHE A 78 -3.67 -2.59 5.63
CA PHE A 78 -4.46 -2.75 4.41
C PHE A 78 -5.97 -2.76 4.66
N ASP A 79 -6.44 -3.25 5.81
CA ASP A 79 -7.88 -3.30 6.12
C ASP A 79 -8.40 -1.96 6.67
N SER A 80 -7.50 -1.07 7.11
CA SER A 80 -7.81 0.24 7.70
C SER A 80 -7.71 1.41 6.73
N VAL A 81 -7.45 1.18 5.44
CA VAL A 81 -7.34 2.24 4.43
C VAL A 81 -8.66 3.01 4.30
N TRP A 82 -8.65 4.29 4.67
CA TRP A 82 -9.80 5.17 4.47
C TRP A 82 -9.91 5.59 3.00
N HIS A 83 -10.98 5.16 2.34
CA HIS A 83 -11.15 5.33 0.88
C HIS A 83 -11.19 6.80 0.45
N GLU A 84 -11.98 7.65 1.11
CA GLU A 84 -12.06 9.08 0.77
C GLU A 84 -10.70 9.77 0.93
N GLY A 85 -10.00 9.49 2.03
CA GLY A 85 -8.65 10.01 2.27
C GLY A 85 -7.65 9.56 1.18
N LEU A 86 -7.76 8.32 0.70
CA LEU A 86 -6.95 7.84 -0.41
C LEU A 86 -7.24 8.60 -1.71
N ILE A 87 -8.52 8.81 -2.05
CA ILE A 87 -8.91 9.57 -3.25
C ILE A 87 -8.43 11.02 -3.18
N VAL A 88 -8.55 11.68 -2.02
CA VAL A 88 -8.00 13.02 -1.80
C VAL A 88 -6.48 13.05 -2.00
N LYS A 89 -5.76 12.07 -1.45
CA LYS A 89 -4.30 11.97 -1.65
C LYS A 89 -3.94 11.83 -3.13
N LEU A 90 -4.62 10.96 -3.89
CA LEU A 90 -4.36 10.79 -5.32
C LEU A 90 -4.58 12.09 -6.10
N LYS A 91 -5.61 12.85 -5.76
CA LYS A 91 -5.86 14.18 -6.36
C LYS A 91 -4.75 15.18 -6.00
N ASN A 92 -4.32 15.22 -4.74
CA ASN A 92 -3.27 16.13 -4.28
C ASN A 92 -1.91 15.83 -4.92
N PHE A 93 -1.64 14.57 -5.26
CA PHE A 93 -0.46 14.15 -6.01
C PHE A 93 -0.62 14.29 -7.54
N ASN A 94 -1.66 15.00 -8.00
CA ASN A 94 -1.93 15.28 -9.40
C ASN A 94 -2.02 14.04 -10.30
N PHE A 95 -2.49 12.90 -9.78
CA PHE A 95 -2.71 11.73 -10.63
C PHE A 95 -3.73 12.04 -11.74
N PRO A 96 -3.59 11.45 -12.93
CA PRO A 96 -4.54 11.64 -14.01
C PRO A 96 -5.97 11.31 -13.56
N THR A 97 -6.93 12.17 -13.90
CA THR A 97 -8.33 12.05 -13.45
C THR A 97 -8.93 10.67 -13.76
N TYR A 98 -8.57 10.06 -14.89
CA TYR A 98 -9.06 8.73 -15.24
C TYR A 98 -8.56 7.64 -14.27
N ILE A 99 -7.32 7.71 -13.77
CA ILE A 99 -6.78 6.78 -12.76
C ILE A 99 -7.55 6.95 -11.46
N VAL A 100 -7.75 8.20 -11.02
CA VAL A 100 -8.49 8.51 -9.79
C VAL A 100 -9.90 7.93 -9.84
N ARG A 101 -10.61 8.11 -10.97
CA ARG A 101 -11.96 7.56 -11.18
C ARG A 101 -11.97 6.03 -11.19
N ILE A 102 -10.98 5.39 -11.81
CA ILE A 102 -10.84 3.93 -11.82
C ILE A 102 -10.66 3.41 -10.39
N ILE A 103 -9.76 4.00 -9.60
CA ILE A 103 -9.51 3.58 -8.21
C ILE A 103 -10.75 3.83 -7.34
N GLN A 104 -11.40 4.98 -7.49
CA GLN A 104 -12.65 5.28 -6.77
C GLN A 104 -13.74 4.26 -7.10
N SER A 105 -13.94 3.95 -8.39
CA SER A 105 -14.89 2.93 -8.82
C SER A 105 -14.53 1.54 -8.30
N TYR A 106 -13.25 1.20 -8.26
CA TYR A 106 -12.77 -0.10 -7.77
C TYR A 106 -13.06 -0.28 -6.28
N LEU A 107 -12.97 0.78 -5.48
CA LEU A 107 -13.19 0.74 -4.02
C LEU A 107 -14.66 0.92 -3.62
N SER A 108 -15.49 1.51 -4.49
CA SER A 108 -16.90 1.82 -4.19
C SER A 108 -17.79 0.58 -4.17
N ASN A 109 -18.79 0.59 -3.27
CA ASN A 109 -19.86 -0.43 -3.19
C ASN A 109 -19.35 -1.89 -3.09
N ARG A 110 -18.15 -2.08 -2.55
CA ARG A 110 -17.59 -3.42 -2.34
C ARG A 110 -18.31 -4.12 -1.19
N THR A 111 -18.48 -5.43 -1.35
CA THR A 111 -18.96 -6.31 -0.28
C THR A 111 -17.97 -7.45 -0.07
N LEU A 112 -17.80 -7.89 1.18
CA LEU A 112 -17.04 -9.08 1.52
C LEU A 112 -17.97 -10.21 1.98
N GLN A 113 -17.54 -11.44 1.76
CA GLN A 113 -18.18 -12.64 2.29
C GLN A 113 -17.08 -13.61 2.70
N VAL A 114 -17.22 -14.22 3.86
CA VAL A 114 -16.30 -15.26 4.33
C VAL A 114 -16.85 -16.60 3.88
N ASN A 115 -16.00 -17.40 3.23
CA ASN A 115 -16.30 -18.79 2.87
C ASN A 115 -15.46 -19.72 3.75
N HIS A 116 -16.12 -20.62 4.48
CA HIS A 116 -15.46 -21.62 5.30
C HIS A 116 -16.16 -22.97 5.14
N GLN A 117 -15.46 -23.94 4.53
CA GLN A 117 -16.02 -25.23 4.13
C GLN A 117 -17.27 -25.06 3.27
N ASN A 118 -18.44 -25.49 3.76
CA ASN A 118 -19.74 -25.39 3.07
C ASN A 118 -20.58 -24.20 3.57
N PHE A 119 -20.04 -23.36 4.45
CA PHE A 119 -20.74 -22.22 5.02
C PHE A 119 -20.26 -20.90 4.41
N ARG A 120 -21.20 -20.01 4.14
CA ARG A 120 -20.95 -18.65 3.68
C ARG A 120 -21.58 -17.67 4.66
N SER A 121 -20.83 -16.65 5.06
CA SER A 121 -21.37 -15.56 5.87
C SER A 121 -22.36 -14.71 5.08
N GLU A 122 -23.07 -13.80 5.74
CA GLU A 122 -23.75 -12.71 5.05
C GLU A 122 -22.75 -11.81 4.30
N ARG A 123 -23.23 -11.09 3.29
CA ARG A 123 -22.43 -10.08 2.58
C ARG A 123 -22.41 -8.81 3.40
N LEU A 124 -21.21 -8.37 3.76
CA LEU A 124 -21.01 -7.13 4.52
C LEU A 124 -20.39 -6.06 3.63
N PRO A 125 -20.85 -4.79 3.70
CA PRO A 125 -20.24 -3.69 2.96
C PRO A 125 -18.82 -3.40 3.47
N VAL A 126 -17.91 -3.16 2.54
CA VAL A 126 -16.51 -2.76 2.84
C VAL A 126 -16.44 -1.25 2.86
N ARG A 127 -16.37 -0.67 4.06
CA ARG A 127 -16.29 0.79 4.28
C ARG A 127 -14.87 1.33 4.38
N ALA A 128 -13.91 0.44 4.60
CA ALA A 128 -12.48 0.74 4.67
C ALA A 128 -11.68 -0.49 4.21
N GLY A 129 -10.45 -0.24 3.79
CA GLY A 129 -9.48 -1.25 3.44
C GLY A 129 -9.42 -1.60 1.95
N VAL A 130 -8.34 -2.26 1.56
CA VAL A 130 -8.05 -2.72 0.21
C VAL A 130 -7.88 -4.24 0.20
N PRO A 131 -8.22 -4.94 -0.90
CA PRO A 131 -8.07 -6.39 -0.94
C PRO A 131 -6.59 -6.80 -0.81
N GLN A 132 -6.31 -7.76 0.07
CA GLN A 132 -4.97 -8.35 0.22
C GLN A 132 -4.86 -9.61 -0.67
N GLY A 133 -3.92 -9.64 -1.61
CA GLY A 133 -3.72 -10.79 -2.53
C GLY A 133 -3.98 -10.51 -4.02
N SER A 134 -4.16 -9.24 -4.37
CA SER A 134 -4.12 -8.68 -5.72
C SER A 134 -2.71 -8.66 -6.30
#